data_AF-A0A3C0W3E4-F1
#
_entry.id   AF-A0A3C0W3E4-F1
#
_cell.length_a   1.000
_cell.length_b   1.000
_cell.length_c   1.000
_cell.angle_alpha   90.00
_cell.angle_beta   90.00
_cell.angle_gamma   90.00
#
_symmetry.space_group_name_H-M   'P 1'
#
loop_
_entity.id
_entity.type
_entity.pdbx_description
1 polymer ?
#
loop_
_entity_poly.entity_id
_entity_poly.type
_entity_poly.pdbx_seq_one_letter_code
_entity_poly.pdbx_strand_id
1 'polypeptide(L)' 'MSRKTRITDPTTNRGGRRRLTRNEKVGVAGVATLLAVAAVGVVAGLIVDRLLDFDDALDAGGEWDEGGGVYTRWM' A
#
# COMPACT_ATOMS: atom_id res chain seq x y z
N MET A 1 47.31 -34.11 2.65
CA MET A 1 46.71 -32.89 3.24
C MET A 1 45.41 -32.58 2.51
N SER A 2 44.25 -32.84 3.13
CA SER A 2 42.94 -32.69 2.48
C SER A 2 42.41 -31.26 2.70
N ARG A 3 42.35 -30.46 1.63
CA ARG A 3 41.90 -29.06 1.66
C ARG A 3 40.37 -29.07 1.77
N LYS A 4 39.87 -29.11 3.01
CA LYS A 4 38.43 -29.11 3.32
C LYS A 4 37.83 -27.76 2.93
N THR A 5 37.23 -27.71 1.74
CA THR A 5 36.42 -26.59 1.25
C THR A 5 35.22 -26.41 2.18
N ARG A 6 35.35 -25.50 3.14
CA ARG A 6 34.27 -25.15 4.06
C ARG A 6 33.25 -24.33 3.28
N ILE A 7 32.28 -25.02 2.67
CA ILE A 7 31.06 -24.41 2.15
C ILE A 7 30.42 -23.72 3.35
N THR A 8 30.59 -22.41 3.44
CA THR A 8 30.04 -21.60 4.51
C THR A 8 28.57 -21.43 4.18
N ASP A 9 27.74 -22.20 4.87
CA ASP A 9 26.30 -22.14 4.77
C ASP A 9 25.82 -20.70 5.05
N PRO A 10 25.28 -19.98 4.06
CA PRO A 10 24.87 -18.59 4.23
C PRO A 10 23.72 -18.44 5.24
N THR A 11 23.03 -19.52 5.59
CA THR A 11 21.91 -19.50 6.54
C THR A 11 22.36 -19.43 8.01
N THR A 12 23.64 -19.66 8.30
CA THR A 12 24.16 -19.76 9.70
C THR A 12 24.74 -18.46 10.27
N ASN A 13 24.87 -17.39 9.49
CA ASN A 13 25.45 -16.14 10.01
C ASN A 13 24.39 -15.19 10.57
N ARG A 14 23.80 -15.57 11.70
CA ARG A 14 22.76 -14.79 12.41
C ARG A 14 23.30 -13.62 13.26
N GLY A 15 24.60 -13.29 13.16
CA GLY A 15 25.24 -12.33 14.08
C GLY A 15 26.43 -11.51 13.56
N GLY A 16 26.86 -11.65 12.30
CA GLY A 16 27.92 -10.83 11.71
C GLY A 16 27.37 -9.92 10.63
N ARG A 17 27.74 -8.62 10.63
CA ARG A 17 27.48 -7.66 9.54
C ARG A 17 28.17 -8.13 8.25
N ARG A 18 27.62 -9.15 7.61
CA ARG A 18 28.10 -9.66 6.33
C ARG A 18 27.70 -8.62 5.28
N ARG A 19 28.67 -8.12 4.51
CA ARG A 19 28.37 -7.23 3.38
C ARG A 19 27.49 -8.00 2.39
N LEU A 20 26.29 -7.46 2.12
CA LEU A 20 25.38 -7.99 1.11
C LEU A 20 26.07 -8.03 -0.25
N THR A 21 25.95 -9.17 -0.93
CA THR A 21 26.35 -9.32 -2.32
C THR A 21 25.50 -8.42 -3.22
N ARG A 22 25.98 -8.12 -4.43
CA ARG A 22 25.27 -7.23 -5.37
C ARG A 22 23.86 -7.74 -5.68
N ASN A 23 23.69 -9.05 -5.80
CA ASN A 23 22.41 -9.69 -6.09
C ASN A 23 21.44 -9.57 -4.91
N GLU A 24 21.91 -9.74 -3.66
CA GLU A 24 21.07 -9.55 -2.47
C GLU A 24 20.62 -8.09 -2.34
N LYS A 25 21.48 -7.12 -2.66
CA LYS A 25 21.10 -5.70 -2.65
C LYS A 25 19.99 -5.39 -3.65
N VAL A 26 20.10 -5.89 -4.87
CA VAL A 26 19.07 -5.71 -5.90
C VAL A 26 17.77 -6.41 -5.50
N GLY A 27 17.86 -7.61 -4.92
CA GLY A 27 16.71 -8.33 -4.39
C GLY A 27 15.98 -7.55 -3.30
N VAL A 28 16.71 -7.04 -2.30
CA VAL A 28 16.14 -6.23 -1.22
C VAL A 28 15.54 -4.93 -1.75
N ALA A 29 16.23 -4.24 -2.66
CA ALA A 29 15.71 -3.02 -3.27
C ALA A 29 14.41 -3.29 -4.06
N GLY A 30 14.35 -4.39 -4.81
CA GLY A 30 13.15 -4.79 -5.54
C GLY A 30 11.97 -5.07 -4.61
N VAL A 31 12.18 -5.84 -3.54
CA VAL A 31 11.14 -6.11 -2.54
C VAL A 31 10.69 -4.82 -1.84
N ALA A 32 11.61 -3.93 -1.50
CA ALA A 32 11.28 -2.65 -0.88
C ALA A 32 10.42 -1.78 -1.80
N THR A 33 10.72 -1.74 -3.10
CA THR A 33 9.90 -1.02 -4.09
C THR A 33 8.50 -1.61 -4.20
N LEU A 34 8.36 -2.93 -4.25
CA LEU A 34 7.05 -3.58 -4.29
C LEU A 34 6.21 -3.26 -3.04
N LEU A 35 6.83 -3.29 -1.87
CA LEU A 35 6.17 -2.91 -0.62
C LEU A 35 5.74 -1.44 -0.62
N ALA A 36 6.58 -0.54 -1.14
CA ALA A 36 6.26 0.88 -1.24
C ALA A 36 5.06 1.11 -2.18
N VAL A 37 5.04 0.47 -3.36
CA VAL A 37 3.91 0.56 -4.30
C VAL A 37 2.63 -0.01 -3.69
N ALA A 38 2.72 -1.14 -2.98
CA ALA A 38 1.57 -1.71 -2.28
C ALA A 38 1.01 -0.73 -1.21
N ALA A 39 1.88 -0.11 -0.42
CA ALA A 39 1.48 0.88 0.58
C ALA A 39 0.80 2.10 -0.07
N VAL A 40 1.31 2.59 -1.21
CA VAL A 40 0.67 3.67 -1.97
C VAL A 40 -0.72 3.27 -2.44
N GLY A 41 -0.91 2.04 -2.94
CA GLY A 41 -2.23 1.53 -3.33
C GLY A 41 -3.22 1.49 -2.16
N VAL A 42 -2.77 1.09 -0.97
CA VAL A 42 -3.60 1.12 0.24
C VAL A 42 -4.03 2.54 0.60
N VAL A 43 -3.09 3.50 0.61
CA VAL A 43 -3.40 4.91 0.91
C VAL A 43 -4.35 5.49 -0.12
N ALA A 44 -4.15 5.20 -1.42
CA ALA A 44 -5.06 5.63 -2.46
C ALA A 44 -6.48 5.06 -2.27
N GLY A 45 -6.58 3.77 -1.91
CA GLY A 45 -7.86 3.14 -1.57
C GLY A 45 -8.57 3.83 -0.41
N LEU A 46 -7.83 4.16 0.66
CA LEU A 46 -8.37 4.90 1.81
C LEU A 46 -8.84 6.31 1.43
N ILE A 47 -8.11 7.00 0.55
CA ILE A 47 -8.53 8.33 0.08
C ILE A 47 -9.83 8.21 -0.72
N VAL A 48 -9.92 7.24 -1.63
CA VAL A 48 -11.13 7.00 -2.43
C VAL A 48 -12.30 6.63 -1.54
N ASP A 49 -12.12 5.69 -0.62
CA ASP A 49 -13.11 5.30 0.39
C ASP A 49 -13.67 6.52 1.13
N ARG A 50 -12.79 7.41 1.59
CA ARG A 50 -13.22 8.65 2.26
C ARG A 50 -13.92 9.64 1.33
N LEU A 51 -13.49 9.77 0.09
CA LEU A 51 -14.17 10.62 -0.87
C LEU A 51 -15.57 10.10 -1.20
N LEU A 52 -15.74 8.78 -1.29
CA LEU A 52 -17.03 8.14 -1.47
C LEU A 52 -17.91 8.27 -0.22
N ASP A 53 -17.35 8.09 0.99
CA ASP A 53 -18.07 8.36 2.23
C ASP A 53 -18.50 9.84 2.34
N PHE A 54 -17.68 10.77 1.86
CA PHE A 54 -18.04 12.20 1.79
C PHE A 54 -19.12 12.47 0.74
N ASP A 55 -19.07 11.79 -0.41
CA ASP A 55 -20.10 11.87 -1.45
C ASP A 55 -21.43 11.33 -0.91
N ASP A 56 -21.42 10.17 -0.26
CA ASP A 56 -22.59 9.59 0.41
C ASP A 56 -23.12 10.50 1.54
N ALA A 57 -22.24 11.18 2.29
CA ALA A 57 -22.66 12.14 3.31
C ALA A 57 -23.22 13.46 2.70
N LEU A 58 -22.74 13.85 1.52
CA LEU A 58 -23.27 15.00 0.76
C LEU A 58 -24.60 14.64 0.05
N ASP A 59 -24.75 13.41 -0.41
CA ASP A 59 -25.98 12.86 -1.01
C ASP A 59 -27.03 12.48 0.07
N ALA A 60 -26.60 12.13 1.29
CA ALA A 60 -27.47 12.09 2.47
C ALA A 60 -27.93 13.50 2.90
N GLY A 61 -27.13 14.52 2.58
CA GLY A 61 -27.55 15.92 2.51
C GLY A 61 -28.41 16.23 1.29
N GLY A 62 -29.03 15.23 0.67
CA GLY A 62 -29.97 15.22 -0.46
C GLY A 62 -31.35 14.65 -0.11
N GLU A 63 -31.69 14.43 1.17
CA GLU A 63 -33.11 14.27 1.61
C GLU A 63 -33.95 15.56 1.40
N TRP A 64 -33.39 16.57 0.74
CA TRP A 64 -34.07 17.81 0.38
C TRP A 64 -35.12 17.65 -0.73
N ASP A 65 -35.44 16.43 -1.17
CA ASP A 65 -36.58 16.18 -2.07
C ASP A 65 -37.35 14.88 -1.75
N GLU A 66 -37.60 14.60 -0.48
CA GLU A 66 -38.80 13.83 -0.11
C GLU A 66 -40.02 14.74 0.14
N GLY A 67 -39.86 16.05 -0.09
CA GLY A 67 -40.83 17.06 0.35
C GLY A 67 -41.05 18.28 -0.56
N GLY A 68 -40.60 18.29 -1.82
CA GLY A 68 -41.07 19.29 -2.78
C GLY A 68 -39.98 19.92 -3.60
N GLY A 69 -39.77 19.37 -4.79
CA GLY A 69 -38.93 19.93 -5.81
C GLY A 69 -39.37 21.32 -6.28
N VAL A 70 -38.47 21.91 -7.05
CA VAL A 70 -38.47 23.28 -7.61
C VAL A 70 -39.68 23.59 -8.51
N TYR A 71 -40.70 22.74 -8.55
CA TYR A 71 -41.96 22.93 -9.28
C TYR A 71 -42.99 23.82 -8.55
N THR A 72 -42.80 24.19 -7.28
CA THR A 72 -43.78 24.98 -6.53
C THR A 72 -43.65 26.51 -6.67
N ARG A 73 -42.65 27.03 -7.41
CA ARG A 73 -42.43 28.50 -7.54
C ARG A 73 -43.22 29.17 -8.67
N TRP A 74 -43.83 28.39 -9.58
CA TRP A 74 -44.54 28.94 -10.75
C TRP A 74 -46.00 28.44 -10.85
N MET A 75 -46.66 28.25 -9.71
CA MET A 75 -48.12 28.15 -9.62
C MET A 75 -48.67 29.21 -8.69
#